data_AF-A0A6P2LUE2-F1
#
_entry.id   AF-A0A6P2LUE2-F1
#
_cell.length_a   1.000
_cell.length_b   1.000
_cell.length_c   1.000
_cell.angle_alpha   90.00
_cell.angle_beta   90.00
_cell.angle_gamma   90.00
#
_symmetry.space_group_name_H-M   'P 1'
#
loop_
_entity.id
_entity.type
_entity.pdbx_description
1 polymer ?
#
loop_
_entity_poly.entity_id
_entity_poly.type
_entity_poly.pdbx_seq_one_letter_code
_entity_poly.pdbx_strand_id
1 'polypeptide(L)'
;MKQRRRIYYTDTQKALMWERWRTGESLQQIAQLFDRNHSSVQRILAETGGIQPKQRHRSRLALTLAEREEISGSVIAGDSIRAIANQLGRAPLKERTQTCTGSANEK
;
A
#
# COMPACT_ATOMS: atom_id res chain seq x y z
N MET A 1 14.11 32.03 6.80
CA MET A 1 13.64 31.36 5.56
C MET A 1 12.31 30.65 5.85
N LYS A 2 11.23 30.93 5.11
CA LYS A 2 9.90 30.34 5.35
C LYS A 2 9.88 28.93 4.74
N GLN A 3 10.04 27.90 5.56
CA GLN A 3 9.95 26.51 5.09
C GLN A 3 8.52 26.24 4.62
N ARG A 4 8.36 25.92 3.33
CA ARG A 4 7.08 25.48 2.78
C ARG A 4 6.80 24.06 3.25
N ARG A 5 5.58 23.82 3.73
CA ARG A 5 5.13 22.48 4.16
C ARG A 5 5.27 21.50 2.99
N ARG A 6 5.91 20.36 3.22
CA ARG A 6 6.03 19.28 2.24
C ARG A 6 4.65 18.68 2.04
N ILE A 7 4.15 18.72 0.81
CA ILE A 7 2.88 18.10 0.43
C ILE A 7 3.19 16.78 -0.27
N TYR A 8 2.48 15.74 0.12
CA TYR A 8 2.53 14.43 -0.52
C TYR A 8 1.34 14.31 -1.47
N TYR A 9 1.61 13.99 -2.74
CA TYR A 9 0.56 13.72 -3.71
C TYR A 9 0.00 12.32 -3.50
N THR A 10 -1.33 12.20 -3.52
CA THR A 10 -1.99 10.90 -3.53
C THR A 10 -1.75 10.19 -4.87
N ASP A 11 -1.93 8.88 -4.89
CA ASP A 11 -1.72 8.10 -6.11
C ASP A 11 -2.72 8.48 -7.22
N THR A 12 -3.93 8.94 -6.84
CA THR A 12 -4.92 9.50 -7.77
C THR A 12 -4.47 10.83 -8.37
N GLN A 13 -3.88 11.71 -7.57
CA GLN A 13 -3.32 12.98 -8.07
C GLN A 13 -2.16 12.72 -9.02
N LYS A 14 -1.24 11.80 -8.69
CA LYS A 14 -0.14 11.40 -9.59
C LYS A 14 -0.67 10.80 -10.89
N ALA A 15 -1.70 9.96 -10.84
CA ALA A 15 -2.32 9.38 -12.03
C ALA A 15 -2.88 10.48 -12.96
N LEU A 16 -3.55 11.49 -12.40
CA LEU A 16 -4.07 12.63 -13.16
C LEU A 16 -2.95 13.48 -13.80
N MET A 17 -1.82 13.67 -13.09
CA MET A 17 -0.64 14.34 -13.64
C MET A 17 -0.07 13.57 -14.84
N TRP A 18 0.01 12.24 -14.74
CA TRP A 18 0.50 11.36 -15.81
C TRP A 18 -0.44 11.33 -17.01
N GLU A 19 -1.75 11.31 -16.79
CA GLU A 19 -2.74 11.32 -17.88
C GLU A 19 -2.56 12.58 -18.74
N ARG A 20 -2.50 13.75 -18.10
CA ARG A 20 -2.31 15.04 -18.78
C ARG A 20 -0.96 15.17 -19.47
N TRP A 21 0.10 14.66 -18.84
CA TRP A 21 1.41 14.58 -19.46
C TRP A 21 1.39 13.72 -20.72
N ARG A 22 0.66 12.60 -20.69
CA ARG A 22 0.47 11.72 -21.86
C ARG A 22 -0.36 12.37 -22.96
N THR A 23 -1.32 13.22 -22.61
CA THR A 23 -2.09 14.04 -23.55
C THR A 23 -1.23 15.15 -24.20
N GLY A 24 -0.03 15.43 -23.67
CA GLY A 24 0.88 16.46 -24.18
C GLY A 24 0.67 17.84 -23.56
N GLU A 25 -0.03 17.94 -22.42
CA GLU A 25 -0.14 19.20 -21.69
C GLU A 25 1.21 19.67 -21.14
N SER A 26 1.42 20.99 -21.10
CA SER A 26 2.66 21.56 -20.58
C SER A 26 2.75 21.37 -19.05
N LEU A 27 3.98 21.26 -18.53
CA LEU A 27 4.22 21.16 -17.08
C LEU A 27 3.61 22.33 -16.30
N GLN A 28 3.53 23.51 -16.90
CA GLN A 28 2.93 24.70 -16.29
C GLN A 28 1.41 24.56 -16.16
N GLN A 29 0.72 24.10 -17.21
CA GLN A 29 -0.73 23.85 -17.15
C GLN A 29 -1.08 22.77 -16.14
N ILE A 30 -0.29 21.68 -16.10
CA ILE A 30 -0.48 20.62 -15.11
C ILE A 30 -0.30 21.18 -13.70
N ALA A 31 0.72 22.00 -13.46
CA ALA A 31 0.97 22.60 -12.15
C ALA A 31 -0.08 23.63 -11.72
N GLN A 32 -0.64 24.38 -12.68
CA GLN A 32 -1.72 25.34 -12.48
C GLN A 32 -2.96 24.65 -11.88
N LEU A 33 -3.28 23.43 -12.32
CA LEU A 33 -4.43 22.67 -11.79
C LEU A 33 -4.29 22.28 -10.32
N PHE A 34 -3.06 22.18 -9.83
CA PHE A 34 -2.79 21.86 -8.43
C PHE A 34 -2.51 23.12 -7.59
N ASP A 35 -2.60 24.32 -8.19
CA ASP A 35 -2.20 25.59 -7.59
C ASP A 35 -0.74 25.58 -7.08
N ARG A 36 0.16 24.93 -7.85
CA ARG A 36 1.58 24.75 -7.47
C ARG A 36 2.56 25.19 -8.55
N ASN A 37 3.82 25.28 -8.14
CA ASN A 37 4.93 25.54 -9.04
C ASN A 37 5.32 24.26 -9.80
N HIS A 38 5.62 24.40 -11.10
CA HIS A 38 5.93 23.30 -12.01
C HIS A 38 7.13 22.45 -11.61
N SER A 39 8.04 22.98 -10.77
CA SER A 39 9.20 22.24 -10.26
C SER A 39 8.83 20.97 -9.49
N SER A 40 7.67 20.93 -8.82
CA SER A 40 7.22 19.73 -8.12
C SER A 40 6.75 18.63 -9.07
N VAL A 41 6.03 19.02 -10.13
CA VAL A 41 5.54 18.12 -11.19
C VAL A 41 6.72 17.56 -11.98
N GLN A 42 7.65 18.43 -12.38
CA GLN A 42 8.87 18.07 -13.07
C GLN A 42 9.68 17.05 -12.27
N ARG A 43 9.83 17.25 -10.96
CA ARG A 43 10.56 16.32 -10.09
C ARG A 43 9.93 14.92 -10.11
N ILE A 44 8.61 14.81 -10.01
CA ILE A 44 7.89 13.53 -10.01
C ILE A 44 8.07 12.81 -11.35
N LEU A 45 7.96 13.54 -12.46
CA LEU A 45 8.15 12.98 -13.80
C LEU A 45 9.61 12.58 -14.05
N ALA A 46 10.56 13.39 -13.59
CA ALA A 46 12.00 13.14 -13.72
C ALA A 46 12.47 11.96 -12.85
N GLU A 47 11.94 11.81 -11.63
CA GLU A 47 12.23 10.66 -10.75
C GLU A 47 11.84 9.33 -11.39
N THR A 48 10.85 9.34 -12.29
CA THR A 48 10.37 8.14 -12.98
C THR A 48 10.81 8.04 -14.45
N GLY A 49 11.66 8.97 -14.92
CA GLY A 49 12.18 8.97 -16.29
C GLY A 49 11.12 9.13 -17.38
N GLY A 50 9.98 9.75 -17.10
CA GLY A 50 8.90 9.90 -18.09
C GLY A 50 8.04 8.64 -18.31
N ILE A 51 8.24 7.58 -17.52
CA ILE A 51 7.42 6.37 -17.55
C ILE A 51 6.53 6.33 -16.31
N GLN A 52 5.22 6.17 -16.49
CA GLN A 52 4.27 6.08 -15.39
C GLN A 52 4.60 4.86 -14.51
N PRO A 53 4.88 5.05 -13.20
CA PRO A 53 5.15 3.93 -12.32
C PRO A 53 3.89 3.08 -12.20
N LYS A 54 4.04 1.75 -12.29
CA LYS A 54 2.91 0.84 -12.14
C LYS A 54 2.25 1.06 -10.78
N GLN A 55 0.95 1.28 -10.78
CA GLN A 55 0.16 1.39 -9.56
C GLN A 55 0.41 0.16 -8.68
N ARG A 56 0.78 0.40 -7.41
CA ARG A 56 1.03 -0.68 -6.46
C ARG A 56 -0.32 -1.22 -6.00
N HIS A 57 -0.75 -2.32 -6.60
CA HIS A 57 -1.94 -3.04 -6.13
C HIS A 57 -1.54 -3.98 -4.99
N ARG A 58 -2.30 -3.96 -3.89
CA ARG A 58 -2.23 -5.05 -2.91
C ARG A 58 -2.71 -6.33 -3.60
N SER A 59 -2.04 -7.45 -3.32
CA SER A 59 -2.47 -8.73 -3.87
C SER A 59 -3.88 -9.05 -3.40
N ARG A 60 -4.67 -9.76 -4.22
CA ARG A 60 -6.01 -10.25 -3.85
C ARG A 60 -6.00 -11.24 -2.67
N LEU A 61 -4.80 -11.71 -2.32
CA LEU A 61 -4.52 -12.60 -1.20
C LEU A 61 -4.08 -11.83 0.06
N ALA A 62 -3.91 -10.51 -0.03
CA ALA A 62 -3.61 -9.69 1.14
C ALA A 62 -4.86 -9.58 2.02
N LEU A 63 -4.67 -9.76 3.33
CA LEU A 63 -5.72 -9.57 4.32
C LEU A 63 -6.27 -8.13 4.25
N THR A 64 -7.57 -8.04 4.03
CA THR A 64 -8.36 -6.81 4.15
C THR A 64 -8.39 -6.33 5.60
N LEU A 65 -8.80 -5.08 5.83
CA LEU A 65 -8.90 -4.53 7.18
C LEU A 65 -9.90 -5.32 8.04
N ALA A 66 -11.05 -5.67 7.47
CA ALA A 66 -12.06 -6.49 8.15
C ALA A 66 -11.53 -7.89 8.52
N GLU A 67 -10.87 -8.58 7.59
CA GLU A 67 -10.23 -9.89 7.87
C GLU A 67 -9.16 -9.76 8.99
N ARG A 68 -8.47 -8.61 9.09
CA ARG A 68 -7.49 -8.37 10.17
C ARG A 68 -8.14 -8.13 11.53
N GLU A 69 -9.24 -7.38 11.56
CA GLU A 69 -9.98 -7.12 12.79
C GLU A 69 -10.57 -8.42 13.34
N GLU A 70 -11.11 -9.27 12.45
CA GLU A 70 -11.61 -10.60 12.79
C GLU A 70 -10.51 -11.52 13.34
N ILE A 71 -9.33 -11.58 12.69
CA ILE A 71 -8.17 -12.30 13.23
C ILE A 71 -7.78 -11.77 14.61
N SER A 72 -7.74 -10.44 14.79
CA SER A 72 -7.36 -9.86 16.07
C SER A 72 -8.36 -10.17 17.18
N GLY A 73 -9.66 -10.19 16.86
CA GLY A 73 -10.73 -10.57 17.79
C GLY A 73 -10.64 -12.04 18.18
N SER A 74 -10.49 -12.95 17.22
CA SER A 74 -10.39 -14.39 17.49
C SER A 74 -9.10 -14.78 18.22
N VAL A 75 -7.99 -14.09 17.97
CA VAL A 75 -6.75 -14.27 18.76
C VAL A 75 -6.96 -13.87 20.23
N ILE A 76 -7.69 -12.78 20.48
CA ILE A 76 -8.05 -12.36 21.85
C ILE A 76 -9.02 -13.36 22.50
N ALA A 77 -9.95 -13.93 21.73
CA ALA A 77 -10.88 -14.96 22.18
C ALA A 77 -10.20 -16.32 22.46
N GLY A 78 -8.93 -16.50 22.07
CA GLY A 78 -8.20 -17.74 22.24
C GLY A 78 -8.57 -18.83 21.22
N ASP A 79 -9.19 -18.44 20.11
CA ASP A 79 -9.62 -19.39 19.08
C ASP A 79 -8.41 -20.04 18.39
N SER A 80 -8.55 -21.33 18.08
CA SER A 80 -7.53 -22.05 17.32
C SER A 80 -7.41 -21.49 15.90
N ILE A 81 -6.20 -21.55 15.32
CA ILE A 81 -5.92 -21.08 13.96
C ILE A 81 -6.87 -21.71 12.91
N ARG A 82 -7.30 -22.96 13.14
CA ARG A 82 -8.27 -23.66 12.28
C ARG A 82 -9.66 -23.04 12.34
N ALA A 83 -10.10 -22.61 13.52
CA ALA A 83 -11.38 -21.93 13.69
C ALA A 83 -11.37 -20.56 12.99
N ILE A 84 -10.28 -19.79 13.14
CA ILE A 84 -10.08 -18.50 12.46
C ILE A 84 -10.11 -18.67 10.93
N ALA A 85 -9.41 -19.68 10.40
CA ALA A 85 -9.40 -19.95 8.96
C ALA A 85 -10.79 -20.31 8.41
N ASN A 86 -11.57 -21.12 9.16
CA ASN A 86 -12.95 -21.45 8.81
C ASN A 86 -13.85 -20.21 8.81
N GLN A 87 -13.68 -19.32 9.79
CA GLN A 87 -14.48 -18.09 9.92
C GLN A 87 -14.22 -17.13 8.76
N LEU A 88 -12.96 -16.99 8.34
CA LEU A 88 -12.56 -16.16 7.20
C LEU A 88 -12.95 -16.74 5.83
N GLY A 89 -13.49 -17.97 5.77
CA GLY A 89 -13.80 -18.67 4.51
C GLY A 89 -12.58 -18.89 3.60
N ARG A 90 -11.38 -18.73 4.15
CA ARG A 90 -10.10 -18.94 3.46
C ARG A 90 -9.60 -20.31 3.88
N ALA A 91 -9.46 -21.24 2.94
CA ALA A 91 -8.75 -22.48 3.21
C ALA A 91 -7.39 -22.14 3.86
N PRO A 92 -6.97 -22.82 4.94
CA PRO A 92 -5.72 -22.52 5.61
C PRO A 92 -4.59 -22.66 4.58
N LEU A 93 -4.03 -21.52 4.18
CA LEU A 93 -2.84 -21.49 3.34
C LEU A 93 -1.74 -22.18 4.15
N LYS A 94 -1.35 -23.36 3.66
CA LYS A 94 -0.30 -24.22 4.22
C LYS A 94 0.78 -23.40 4.90
N GLU A 95 0.90 -23.67 6.19
CA GLU A 95 1.90 -23.24 7.13
C GLU A 95 3.28 -23.23 6.47
N ARG A 96 3.78 -22.03 6.14
CA ARG A 96 5.20 -21.82 5.85
C ARG A 96 5.85 -21.23 7.10
N THR A 97 6.35 -22.16 7.91
CA THR A 97 7.43 -22.08 8.91
C THR A 97 7.29 -21.08 10.06
N GLN A 98 7.17 -21.63 11.26
CA GLN A 98 8.05 -21.26 12.38
C GLN A 98 8.37 -22.52 13.18
N THR A 99 9.60 -23.01 12.99
CA THR A 99 10.26 -23.94 13.90
C THR A 99 10.48 -23.24 15.24
N CYS A 100 9.93 -23.78 16.31
CA CYS A 100 10.43 -23.58 17.66
C CYS A 100 10.91 -24.93 18.17
N THR A 101 12.19 -25.22 17.96
CA THR A 101 12.94 -26.16 18.79
C THR A 101 12.95 -25.62 20.21
N GLY A 102 12.37 -26.37 21.13
CA GLY A 102 12.40 -26.10 22.57
C GLY A 102 12.45 -27.41 23.32
N SER A 103 13.65 -28.00 23.38
CA SER A 103 13.98 -29.05 24.34
C SER A 103 13.96 -28.45 25.75
N ALA A 104 13.06 -28.95 26.60
CA ALA A 104 13.18 -28.87 28.05
C ALA A 104 12.27 -29.93 28.69
N ASN A 105 12.86 -31.12 28.88
CA ASN A 105 12.91 -31.85 30.16
C ASN A 105 11.66 -31.85 31.06
N GLU A 106 10.98 -32.98 31.20
CA GLU A 106 10.39 -33.38 32.49
C GLU A 106 10.19 -34.91 32.62
N LYS A 107 10.86 -35.45 33.65
CA LYS A 107 10.84 -36.81 34.25
C LYS A 107 11.74 -37.90 33.64
#